data_AF-A0A7Y9ST93-F1
#
_entry.id   AF-A0A7Y9ST93-F1
#
_cell.length_a   1.000
_cell.length_b   1.000
_cell.length_c   1.000
_cell.angle_alpha   90.00
_cell.angle_beta   90.00
_cell.angle_gamma   90.00
#
_symmetry.space_group_name_H-M   'P 1'
#
loop_
_entity.id
_entity.type
_entity.pdbx_description
1 polymer ?
#
loop_
_entity_poly.entity_id
_entity_poly.type
_entity_poly.pdbx_seq_one_letter_code
_entity_poly.pdbx_strand_id
1 'polypeptide(L)'
;MPELTDYAYDDVDVSTSRYVGEHAGTSLWLARGLENSTVCLVADAGKDEWVVGCGGGTVGVDGLAGKYQVVVDGVQAPEGAVKISENVYAW
;
A
#
# COMPACT_ATOMS: atom_id res chain seq x y z
N MET A 1 -3.35 3.27 11.08
CA MET A 1 -3.88 2.17 10.26
C MET A 1 -5.39 2.20 10.33
N PRO A 2 -6.13 1.89 9.25
CA PRO A 2 -7.57 1.64 9.34
C PRO A 2 -7.90 0.42 10.22
N GLU A 3 -9.15 0.33 10.66
CA GLU A 3 -9.67 -0.83 11.39
C GLU A 3 -10.25 -1.82 10.35
N LEU A 4 -9.42 -2.77 9.89
CA LEU A 4 -9.82 -3.83 8.97
C LEU A 4 -10.03 -5.15 9.71
N THR A 5 -10.59 -6.15 9.04
CA THR A 5 -10.67 -7.52 9.58
C THR A 5 -9.28 -8.07 9.89
N ASP A 6 -9.11 -8.76 11.02
CA ASP A 6 -7.81 -9.20 11.56
C ASP A 6 -6.88 -9.87 10.53
N TYR A 7 -7.42 -10.72 9.65
CA TYR A 7 -6.63 -11.44 8.63
C TYR A 7 -6.00 -10.51 7.57
N ALA A 8 -6.44 -9.26 7.45
CA ALA A 8 -5.85 -8.26 6.56
C ALA A 8 -4.41 -7.90 6.98
N TYR A 9 -4.06 -8.14 8.24
CA TYR A 9 -2.78 -7.77 8.83
C TYR A 9 -1.92 -8.97 9.21
N ASP A 10 -2.27 -10.18 8.74
CA ASP A 10 -1.53 -11.40 9.05
C ASP A 10 -0.04 -11.31 8.71
N ASP A 11 0.31 -10.52 7.68
CA ASP A 11 1.69 -10.29 7.24
C ASP A 11 2.24 -8.90 7.60
N VAL A 12 1.51 -8.07 8.36
CA VAL A 12 1.81 -6.64 8.53
C VAL A 12 2.20 -6.32 9.97
N ASP A 13 3.36 -5.69 10.16
CA ASP A 13 3.72 -5.07 11.45
C ASP A 13 3.01 -3.73 11.60
N VAL A 14 1.76 -3.76 12.09
CA VAL A 14 0.87 -2.61 12.25
C VAL A 14 1.50 -1.46 13.05
N SER A 15 2.41 -1.77 13.98
CA SER A 15 3.08 -0.78 14.82
C SER A 15 4.02 0.15 14.03
N THR A 16 4.45 -0.29 12.84
CA THR A 16 5.31 0.46 11.93
C THR A 16 4.54 1.23 10.86
N SER A 17 3.20 1.19 10.93
CA SER A 17 2.36 1.79 9.90
C SER A 17 2.51 3.32 9.85
N ARG A 18 2.56 3.83 8.62
CA ARG A 18 2.55 5.26 8.31
C ARG A 18 1.54 5.56 7.23
N TYR A 19 0.81 6.67 7.39
CA TYR A 19 -0.04 7.20 6.35
C TYR A 19 0.79 7.75 5.20
N VAL A 20 0.32 7.57 3.98
CA VAL A 20 1.05 7.91 2.75
C VAL A 20 0.33 8.99 1.97
N GLY A 21 -1.00 8.88 1.87
CA GLY A 21 -1.84 9.79 1.11
C GLY A 21 -3.18 9.16 0.77
N GLU A 22 -3.97 9.90 0.00
CA GLU A 22 -5.28 9.47 -0.46
C GLU A 22 -5.37 9.59 -1.98
N HIS A 23 -6.08 8.68 -2.62
CA HIS A 23 -6.44 8.76 -4.02
C HIS A 23 -7.87 8.26 -4.22
N ALA A 24 -8.71 9.06 -4.88
CA ALA A 24 -10.10 8.70 -5.21
C ALA A 24 -10.95 8.19 -4.01
N GLY A 25 -10.70 8.71 -2.80
CA GLY A 25 -11.38 8.26 -1.57
C GLY A 25 -10.76 7.04 -0.90
N THR A 26 -9.65 6.51 -1.43
CA THR A 26 -8.89 5.41 -0.85
C THR A 26 -7.69 5.93 -0.08
N SER A 27 -7.62 5.58 1.20
CA SER A 27 -6.47 5.86 2.07
C SER A 27 -5.36 4.84 1.87
N LEU A 28 -4.13 5.33 1.67
CA LEU A 28 -2.94 4.50 1.50
C LEU A 28 -2.03 4.55 2.72
N TRP A 29 -1.57 3.39 3.14
CA TRP A 29 -0.65 3.21 4.26
C TRP A 29 0.50 2.28 3.89
N LEU A 30 1.67 2.53 4.46
CA LEU A 30 2.82 1.62 4.39
C LEU A 30 3.17 1.12 5.77
N ALA A 31 3.58 -0.14 5.84
CA ALA A 31 4.11 -0.75 7.04
C ALA A 31 5.23 -1.72 6.66
N ARG A 32 6.07 -2.09 7.63
CA ARG A 32 6.97 -3.24 7.48
C ARG A 32 6.14 -4.52 7.46
N GLY A 33 6.50 -5.46 6.60
CA GLY A 33 5.94 -6.81 6.71
C GLY A 33 6.61 -7.62 7.82
N LEU A 34 5.94 -8.65 8.31
CA LEU A 34 6.48 -9.55 9.32
C LEU A 34 7.60 -10.45 8.75
N GLU A 35 7.57 -10.70 7.43
CA GLU A 35 8.67 -11.34 6.73
C GLU A 35 9.86 -10.39 6.54
N ASN A 36 11.07 -10.92 6.66
CA ASN A 36 12.30 -10.13 6.57
C ASN A 36 12.39 -9.36 5.24
N SER A 37 12.73 -8.08 5.34
CA SER A 37 12.95 -7.17 4.19
C SER A 37 11.72 -6.93 3.31
N THR A 38 10.50 -7.12 3.83
CA THR A 38 9.26 -6.81 3.11
C THR A 38 8.64 -5.49 3.55
N VAL A 39 7.99 -4.82 2.61
CA VAL A 39 7.13 -3.66 2.84
C VAL A 39 5.71 -4.05 2.43
N CYS A 40 4.74 -3.65 3.24
CA CYS A 40 3.32 -3.86 2.98
C CYS A 40 2.64 -2.55 2.63
N LEU A 41 1.90 -2.57 1.53
CA LEU A 41 1.00 -1.51 1.10
C LEU A 41 -0.42 -1.89 1.47
N VAL A 42 -1.11 -1.01 2.19
CA VAL A 42 -2.53 -1.14 2.54
C VAL A 42 -3.30 -0.04 1.82
N ALA A 43 -4.29 -0.42 1.04
CA ALA A 43 -5.24 0.49 0.42
C ALA A 43 -6.64 0.23 0.98
N ASP A 44 -7.25 1.26 1.55
CA ASP A 44 -8.56 1.18 2.23
C ASP A 44 -9.52 2.21 1.63
N ALA A 45 -10.57 1.74 0.97
CA ALA A 45 -11.68 2.55 0.44
C ALA A 45 -12.91 2.54 1.36
N GLY A 46 -12.82 1.91 2.54
CA GLY A 46 -13.93 1.69 3.47
C GLY A 46 -14.89 0.58 3.03
N LYS A 47 -15.93 0.30 3.84
CA LYS A 47 -17.02 -0.66 3.53
C LYS A 47 -16.54 -2.05 3.06
N ASP A 48 -15.49 -2.58 3.69
CA ASP A 48 -14.85 -3.86 3.33
C ASP A 48 -14.14 -3.86 1.95
N GLU A 49 -13.98 -2.71 1.30
CA GLU A 49 -13.21 -2.54 0.07
C GLU A 49 -11.77 -2.13 0.39
N TRP A 50 -10.94 -3.12 0.64
CA TRP A 50 -9.52 -2.93 0.92
C TRP A 50 -8.66 -3.96 0.21
N VAL A 51 -7.38 -3.65 0.04
CA VAL A 51 -6.39 -4.59 -0.46
C VAL A 51 -5.05 -4.37 0.24
N VAL A 52 -4.40 -5.47 0.61
CA VAL A 52 -3.07 -5.47 1.21
C VAL A 52 -2.14 -6.30 0.32
N GLY A 53 -0.95 -5.77 0.05
CA GLY A 53 0.10 -6.49 -0.66
C GLY A 53 1.45 -6.23 -0.01
N CYS A 54 2.23 -7.30 0.18
CA CYS A 54 3.55 -7.24 0.78
C CYS A 54 4.62 -7.79 -0.16
N GLY A 55 5.82 -7.22 -0.12
CA GLY A 55 6.96 -7.74 -0.90
C GLY A 55 8.27 -7.00 -0.62
N GLY A 56 9.40 -7.60 -1.03
CA GLY A 56 10.75 -7.08 -0.82
C GLY A 56 11.32 -6.23 -1.96
N GLY A 57 10.47 -5.73 -2.84
CA GLY A 57 10.86 -4.97 -4.03
C GLY A 57 9.78 -3.97 -4.43
N THR A 58 9.46 -3.90 -5.73
CA THR A 58 8.25 -3.19 -6.17
C THR A 58 7.03 -3.95 -5.67
N VAL A 59 6.15 -3.28 -4.93
CA VAL A 59 4.94 -3.87 -4.36
C VAL A 59 3.73 -3.24 -5.06
N GLY A 60 2.86 -4.06 -5.62
CA GLY A 60 1.65 -3.60 -6.32
C GLY A 60 0.40 -4.23 -5.72
N VAL A 61 -0.66 -3.44 -5.64
CA VAL A 61 -2.01 -3.92 -5.34
C VAL A 61 -2.96 -3.43 -6.42
N ASP A 62 -3.93 -4.26 -6.77
CA ASP A 62 -4.97 -3.97 -7.76
C ASP A 62 -6.26 -4.64 -7.28
N GLY A 63 -7.36 -3.88 -7.23
CA GLY A 63 -8.63 -4.35 -6.71
C GLY A 63 -9.67 -3.25 -6.62
N LEU A 64 -10.73 -3.50 -5.82
CA LEU A 64 -11.85 -2.55 -5.66
C LEU A 64 -11.43 -1.22 -5.04
N ALA A 65 -10.40 -1.23 -4.18
CA ALA A 65 -9.83 -0.02 -3.62
C ALA A 65 -9.02 0.79 -4.65
N GLY A 66 -8.78 0.27 -5.85
CA GLY A 66 -7.97 0.90 -6.90
C GLY A 66 -6.64 0.18 -7.14
N LYS A 67 -5.81 0.79 -8.00
CA LYS A 67 -4.50 0.27 -8.39
C LYS A 67 -3.39 1.15 -7.87
N TYR A 68 -2.49 0.56 -7.09
CA TYR A 68 -1.41 1.28 -6.42
C TYR A 68 -0.11 0.52 -6.47
N GLN A 69 1.00 1.24 -6.50
CA GLN A 69 2.32 0.64 -6.54
C GLN A 69 3.33 1.43 -5.71
N VAL A 70 4.08 0.70 -4.89
CA VAL A 70 5.29 1.16 -4.22
C VAL A 70 6.48 0.75 -5.07
N VAL A 71 7.33 1.72 -5.39
CA VAL A 71 8.53 1.54 -6.19
C VAL A 71 9.75 1.76 -5.31
N VAL A 72 10.80 0.96 -5.50
CA VAL A 72 12.04 1.13 -4.73
C VAL A 72 12.77 2.42 -5.10
N ASP A 73 13.58 2.93 -4.17
CA ASP A 73 14.37 4.14 -4.40
C ASP A 73 15.24 4.05 -5.66
N GLY A 74 15.32 5.16 -6.39
CA GLY A 74 16.13 5.28 -7.60
C GLY A 74 15.54 4.61 -8.84
N VAL A 75 14.40 3.91 -8.72
CA VAL A 75 13.66 3.39 -9.88
C VAL A 75 12.73 4.46 -10.43
N GLN A 76 12.61 4.49 -11.77
CA GLN A 76 11.76 5.47 -12.45
C GLN A 76 10.29 5.29 -12.07
N ALA A 77 9.58 6.42 -11.97
CA ALA A 77 8.13 6.43 -11.83
C ALA A 77 7.48 5.60 -12.97
N PRO A 78 6.46 4.78 -12.66
CA PRO A 78 5.73 4.03 -13.67
C PRO A 78 5.04 4.96 -14.70
N GLU A 79 5.00 4.55 -15.95
CA GLU A 79 4.35 5.33 -17.02
C GLU A 79 2.83 5.48 -16.76
N GLY A 80 2.32 6.69 -16.99
CA GLY A 80 0.89 7.01 -16.83
C GLY A 80 0.40 7.05 -15.38
N ALA A 81 1.28 6.89 -14.38
CA ALA A 81 0.89 6.90 -12.99
C ALA A 81 0.90 8.30 -12.37
N VAL A 82 0.00 8.54 -11.43
CA VAL A 82 -0.03 9.74 -10.60
C VAL A 82 0.79 9.49 -9.34
N LYS A 83 1.73 10.40 -9.03
CA LYS A 83 2.51 10.33 -7.79
C LYS A 83 1.64 10.76 -6.60
N ILE A 84 1.45 9.86 -5.63
CA ILE A 84 0.74 10.15 -4.38
C ILE A 84 1.72 10.67 -3.33
N SER A 85 2.83 9.97 -3.16
CA SER A 85 3.92 10.38 -2.28
C SER A 85 5.27 9.97 -2.90
N GLU A 86 6.36 10.21 -2.18
CA GLU A 86 7.62 9.55 -2.51
C GLU A 86 7.42 8.03 -2.61
N ASN A 87 7.88 7.46 -3.72
CA ASN A 87 7.81 6.03 -4.05
C ASN A 87 6.41 5.40 -4.16
N VAL A 88 5.32 6.15 -4.05
CA VAL A 88 3.96 5.60 -4.12
C VAL A 88 3.15 6.25 -5.23
N TYR A 89 2.58 5.40 -6.07
CA TYR A 89 1.91 5.80 -7.31
C TYR A 89 0.54 5.14 -7.44
N ALA A 90 -0.36 5.80 -8.16
CA ALA A 90 -1.73 5.36 -8.42
C ALA A 90 -2.08 5.47 -9.91
N TRP A 91 -3.14 4.77 -10.33
CA TRP A 91 -3.80 4.91 -11.62
C TRP A 91 -5.29 5.18 -11.44
#